data_AF-A0A3M5KKH9-F1
#
_entry.id   AF-A0A3M5KKH9-F1
#
_cell.length_a   1.000
_cell.length_b   1.000
_cell.length_c   1.000
_cell.angle_alpha   90.00
_cell.angle_beta   90.00
_cell.angle_gamma   90.00
#
_symmetry.space_group_name_H-M   'P 1'
#
loop_
_entity.id
_entity.type
_entity.pdbx_description
1 polymer ?
#
loop_
_entity_poly.entity_id
_entity_poly.type
_entity_poly.pdbx_seq_one_letter_code
_entity_poly.pdbx_strand_id
1 'polypeptide(L)'
;MSMPELQSNDLRGPGFRLDLSYSQLNTLDSGYGMGWNLQVSQYNPATQILSLSTGETFLVDGTGSNGLRTMTEKKIDTFHFYKQDDTSYRVVHKSGLVEILELHISGNKRMAWAVKIIAPSGHSITLKHKLFKSSTYMLASITDDLGQTLLEIARSDDFVELKLNRPG
;
A
#
# COMPACT_ATOMS: atom_id res chain seq x y z
N MET A 1 -9.49 10.47 7.89
CA MET A 1 -8.84 11.79 7.81
C MET A 1 -7.96 11.76 6.58
N SER A 2 -8.10 12.73 5.68
CA SER A 2 -7.32 12.74 4.44
C SER A 2 -6.09 13.63 4.63
N MET A 3 -4.91 13.13 4.30
CA MET A 3 -3.69 13.94 4.30
C MET A 3 -3.58 14.73 2.99
N PRO A 4 -2.81 15.83 2.98
CA PRO A 4 -2.45 16.48 1.73
C PRO A 4 -1.83 15.47 0.75
N GLU A 5 -2.10 15.68 -0.54
CA GLU A 5 -1.51 14.86 -1.59
C GLU A 5 0.02 14.97 -1.59
N LEU A 6 0.71 13.83 -1.72
CA LEU A 6 2.17 13.80 -1.77
C LEU A 6 2.62 14.27 -3.15
N GLN A 7 3.07 15.51 -3.23
CA GLN A 7 3.67 16.07 -4.44
C GLN A 7 5.03 15.43 -4.67
N SER A 8 5.13 14.58 -5.69
CA SER A 8 6.32 13.79 -6.01
C SER A 8 6.87 14.15 -7.38
N ASN A 9 8.19 14.00 -7.58
CA ASN A 9 8.86 14.21 -8.87
C ASN A 9 8.51 15.56 -9.51
N ASP A 10 8.62 16.67 -8.77
CA ASP A 10 8.28 18.02 -9.24
C ASP A 10 6.86 18.14 -9.84
N LEU A 11 5.86 17.52 -9.18
CA LEU A 11 4.46 17.43 -9.61
C LEU A 11 4.19 16.50 -10.80
N ARG A 12 5.15 15.66 -11.19
CA ARG A 12 5.03 14.74 -12.33
C ARG A 12 4.85 13.28 -11.91
N GLY A 13 5.01 13.02 -10.63
CA GLY A 13 4.85 11.69 -10.04
C GLY A 13 3.39 11.30 -9.83
N PRO A 14 3.15 10.09 -9.28
CA PRO A 14 1.79 9.65 -8.98
C PRO A 14 1.15 10.61 -7.97
N GLY A 15 -0.08 11.06 -8.27
CA GLY A 15 -0.93 11.80 -7.34
C GLY A 15 -1.43 10.89 -6.21
N PHE A 16 -0.49 10.36 -5.44
CA PHE A 16 -0.77 9.39 -4.38
C PHE A 16 -1.23 10.12 -3.13
N ARG A 17 -2.43 9.77 -2.67
CA ARG A 17 -3.03 10.29 -1.44
C ARG A 17 -2.87 9.24 -0.34
N LEU A 18 -2.27 9.69 0.76
CA LEU A 18 -2.09 8.86 1.93
C LEU A 18 -3.26 9.12 2.89
N ASP A 19 -4.21 8.21 2.96
CA ASP A 19 -5.36 8.37 3.83
C ASP A 19 -5.18 7.59 5.14
N LEU A 20 -5.51 8.24 6.25
CA LEU A 20 -5.50 7.62 7.58
C LEU A 20 -6.95 7.38 8.00
N SER A 21 -7.29 6.11 8.21
CA SER A 21 -8.63 5.66 8.56
C SER A 21 -8.69 5.16 10.00
N TYR A 22 -9.80 5.46 10.69
CA TYR A 22 -10.06 4.98 12.05
C TYR A 22 -11.27 4.05 12.06
N SER A 23 -11.17 2.93 12.78
CA SER A 23 -12.28 2.04 13.06
C SER A 23 -12.24 1.60 14.52
N GLN A 24 -13.32 1.86 15.27
CA GLN A 24 -13.47 1.40 16.66
C GLN A 24 -13.49 -0.12 16.78
N LEU A 25 -13.88 -0.82 15.72
CA LEU A 25 -13.92 -2.29 15.67
C LEU A 25 -12.53 -2.89 15.43
N ASN A 26 -11.57 -2.09 14.95
CA ASN A 26 -10.20 -2.52 14.80
C ASN A 26 -9.47 -2.35 16.15
N THR A 27 -9.32 -3.45 16.87
CA THR A 27 -8.62 -3.47 18.17
C THR A 27 -7.11 -3.65 18.04
N LEU A 28 -6.57 -3.65 16.81
CA LEU A 28 -5.15 -3.80 16.54
C LEU A 28 -4.43 -2.45 16.44
N ASP A 29 -3.22 -2.39 16.99
CA ASP A 29 -2.25 -1.33 16.73
C ASP A 29 -1.36 -1.75 15.56
N SER A 30 -1.59 -1.15 14.40
CA SER A 30 -0.82 -1.45 13.17
C SER A 30 0.42 -0.57 13.00
N GLY A 31 0.84 0.12 14.07
CA GLY A 31 1.97 1.06 14.04
C GLY A 31 1.54 2.53 13.95
N TYR A 32 0.23 2.79 13.85
CA TYR A 32 -0.36 4.13 13.76
C TYR A 32 -1.28 4.46 14.94
N GLY A 33 -1.27 3.63 15.99
CA GLY A 33 -2.20 3.71 17.11
C GLY A 33 -3.36 2.72 16.98
N MET A 34 -4.00 2.43 18.12
CA MET A 34 -5.11 1.47 18.18
C MET A 34 -6.29 1.94 17.33
N GLY A 35 -6.75 1.08 16.42
CA GLY A 35 -7.87 1.37 15.52
C GLY A 35 -7.54 2.25 14.32
N TRP A 36 -6.31 2.76 14.24
CA TRP A 36 -5.83 3.55 13.10
C TRP A 36 -5.11 2.68 12.08
N ASN A 37 -5.39 2.92 10.79
CA ASN A 37 -4.70 2.26 9.69
C ASN A 37 -4.44 3.23 8.53
N LEU A 38 -3.30 3.04 7.88
CA LEU A 38 -2.91 3.76 6.68
C LEU A 38 -3.43 3.00 5.45
N GLN A 39 -4.14 3.68 4.57
CA GLN A 39 -4.75 3.07 3.38
C GLN A 39 -3.72 2.87 2.26
N VAL A 40 -2.93 1.80 2.40
CA VAL A 40 -1.99 1.33 1.37
C VAL A 40 -2.49 -0.02 0.86
N SER A 41 -2.35 -0.26 -0.45
CA SER A 41 -2.75 -1.55 -1.03
C SER A 41 -1.95 -2.70 -0.41
N GLN A 42 -2.66 -3.77 -0.06
CA GLN A 42 -2.12 -4.94 0.62
C GLN A 42 -2.85 -6.20 0.17
N TYR A 43 -2.15 -7.34 0.15
CA TYR A 43 -2.73 -8.64 -0.13
C TYR A 43 -2.27 -9.66 0.90
N ASN A 44 -3.22 -10.39 1.50
CA ASN A 44 -2.93 -11.48 2.40
C ASN A 44 -3.09 -12.82 1.66
N PRO A 45 -2.00 -13.54 1.33
CA PRO A 45 -2.11 -14.80 0.59
C PRO A 45 -2.79 -15.93 1.38
N ALA A 46 -2.83 -15.84 2.71
CA ALA A 46 -3.43 -16.88 3.56
C ALA A 46 -4.96 -16.77 3.59
N THR A 47 -5.50 -15.55 3.59
CA THR A 47 -6.95 -15.30 3.54
C THR A 47 -7.46 -14.96 2.14
N GLN A 48 -6.53 -14.76 1.19
CA GLN A 48 -6.79 -14.32 -0.17
C GLN A 48 -7.51 -12.97 -0.27
N ILE A 49 -7.40 -12.13 0.77
CA ILE A 49 -8.01 -10.81 0.79
C ILE A 49 -7.05 -9.79 0.20
N LEU A 50 -7.49 -9.10 -0.85
CA LEU A 50 -6.86 -7.92 -1.43
C LEU A 50 -7.58 -6.67 -0.94
N SER A 51 -6.88 -5.78 -0.26
CA SER A 51 -7.39 -4.45 0.10
C SER A 51 -6.62 -3.40 -0.68
N LEU A 52 -7.32 -2.51 -1.37
CA LEU A 52 -6.72 -1.45 -2.19
C LEU A 52 -6.66 -0.13 -1.44
N SER A 53 -5.71 0.73 -1.85
CA SER A 53 -5.59 2.11 -1.37
C SER A 53 -6.85 2.95 -1.61
N THR A 54 -7.70 2.57 -2.56
CA THR A 54 -9.03 3.17 -2.80
C THR A 54 -10.06 2.88 -1.70
N GLY A 55 -9.74 1.98 -0.76
CA GLY A 55 -10.64 1.48 0.28
C GLY A 55 -11.47 0.27 -0.13
N GLU A 56 -11.41 -0.14 -1.40
CA GLU A 56 -12.06 -1.37 -1.87
C GLU A 56 -11.36 -2.61 -1.30
N THR A 57 -12.12 -3.66 -1.03
CA THR A 57 -11.58 -4.95 -0.58
C THR A 57 -12.27 -6.08 -1.33
N PHE A 58 -11.48 -7.05 -1.77
CA PHE A 58 -11.96 -8.19 -2.54
C PHE A 58 -11.38 -9.51 -2.04
N LEU A 59 -12.18 -10.57 -2.06
CA LEU A 59 -11.72 -11.95 -2.00
C LEU A 59 -11.21 -12.41 -3.37
N VAL A 60 -9.96 -12.85 -3.41
CA VAL A 60 -9.32 -13.45 -4.59
C VAL A 60 -9.63 -14.94 -4.64
N ASP A 61 -10.55 -15.32 -5.54
CA ASP A 61 -11.14 -16.66 -5.61
C ASP A 61 -10.85 -17.40 -6.92
N GLY A 62 -10.16 -16.77 -7.88
CA GLY A 62 -9.81 -17.43 -9.13
C GLY A 62 -8.48 -16.99 -9.74
N THR A 63 -8.09 -17.72 -10.79
CA THR A 63 -6.82 -17.56 -11.49
C THR A 63 -7.05 -17.66 -12.99
N GLY A 64 -6.65 -16.62 -13.72
CA GLY A 64 -6.64 -16.58 -15.18
C GLY A 64 -5.26 -16.92 -15.75
N SER A 65 -5.08 -16.62 -17.03
CA SER A 65 -3.80 -16.75 -17.71
C SER A 65 -2.79 -15.69 -17.24
N ASN A 66 -1.49 -15.96 -17.46
CA ASN A 66 -0.40 -15.00 -17.21
C ASN A 66 -0.37 -14.41 -15.79
N GLY A 67 -0.71 -15.23 -14.79
CA GLY A 67 -0.70 -14.83 -13.38
C GLY A 67 -1.87 -13.94 -12.96
N LEU A 68 -2.84 -13.67 -13.84
CA LEU A 68 -4.05 -12.91 -13.51
C LEU A 68 -4.81 -13.60 -12.36
N ARG A 69 -5.24 -12.80 -11.41
CA ARG A 69 -6.10 -13.20 -10.30
C ARG A 69 -7.47 -12.58 -10.49
N THR A 70 -8.51 -13.36 -10.23
CA THR A 70 -9.90 -12.96 -10.42
C THR A 70 -10.64 -12.94 -9.10
N MET A 71 -11.69 -12.13 -9.05
CA MET A 71 -12.53 -11.92 -7.89
C MET A 71 -13.98 -11.93 -8.37
N THR A 72 -14.74 -12.97 -8.04
CA THR A 72 -16.12 -13.14 -8.55
C THR A 72 -17.03 -11.97 -8.17
N GLU A 73 -16.79 -11.34 -7.01
CA GLU A 73 -17.60 -10.21 -6.54
C GLU A 73 -17.27 -8.86 -7.24
N LYS A 74 -16.17 -8.79 -8.01
CA LYS A 74 -15.78 -7.57 -8.75
C LYS A 74 -16.69 -7.36 -9.95
N LYS A 75 -17.71 -6.51 -9.77
CA LYS A 75 -18.71 -6.17 -10.81
C LYS A 75 -18.24 -5.12 -11.82
N ILE A 76 -17.32 -4.25 -11.42
CA ILE A 76 -16.82 -3.16 -12.26
C ILE A 76 -15.34 -3.42 -12.53
N ASP A 77 -14.93 -3.29 -13.79
CA ASP A 77 -13.53 -3.46 -14.16
C ASP A 77 -12.71 -2.19 -13.88
N THR A 78 -12.35 -1.99 -12.61
CA THR A 78 -11.56 -0.83 -12.16
C THR A 78 -10.05 -1.10 -12.06
N PHE A 79 -9.65 -2.37 -11.99
CA PHE A 79 -8.25 -2.79 -11.92
C PHE A 79 -8.08 -4.28 -12.26
N HIS A 80 -6.84 -4.66 -12.55
CA HIS A 80 -6.42 -6.05 -12.69
C HIS A 80 -5.34 -6.39 -11.66
N PHE A 81 -5.42 -7.57 -11.06
CA PHE A 81 -4.47 -8.06 -10.07
C PHE A 81 -3.71 -9.26 -10.60
N TYR A 82 -2.39 -9.27 -10.46
CA TYR A 82 -1.52 -10.32 -10.98
C TYR A 82 -0.59 -10.83 -9.89
N LYS A 83 -0.41 -12.15 -9.80
CA LYS A 83 0.78 -12.73 -9.17
C LYS A 83 1.89 -12.73 -10.23
N GLN A 84 2.99 -12.02 -9.96
CA GLN A 84 4.14 -11.98 -10.87
C GLN A 84 5.10 -13.14 -10.61
N ASP A 85 5.39 -13.38 -9.33
CA ASP A 85 6.21 -14.49 -8.85
C ASP A 85 5.78 -14.87 -7.42
N ASP A 86 6.56 -15.70 -6.72
CA ASP A 86 6.23 -16.17 -5.37
C ASP A 86 6.28 -15.09 -4.28
N THR A 87 6.91 -13.96 -4.57
CA THR A 87 7.13 -12.86 -3.64
C THR A 87 6.55 -11.53 -4.14
N SER A 88 6.13 -11.44 -5.40
CA SER A 88 5.69 -10.19 -6.01
C SER A 88 4.32 -10.30 -6.67
N TYR A 89 3.53 -9.25 -6.47
CA TYR A 89 2.21 -9.06 -7.05
C TYR A 89 2.11 -7.67 -7.67
N ARG A 90 1.21 -7.52 -8.63
CA ARG A 90 0.98 -6.25 -9.34
C ARG A 90 -0.49 -5.94 -9.44
N VAL A 91 -0.87 -4.72 -9.06
CA VAL A 91 -2.18 -4.14 -9.32
C VAL A 91 -2.03 -3.13 -10.46
N VAL A 92 -2.87 -3.24 -11.49
CA VAL A 92 -2.93 -2.29 -12.61
C VAL A 92 -4.32 -1.67 -12.62
N HIS A 93 -4.41 -0.39 -12.27
CA HIS A 93 -5.67 0.35 -12.22
C HIS A 93 -6.09 0.82 -13.61
N LYS A 94 -7.40 1.01 -13.83
CA LYS A 94 -7.94 1.56 -15.10
C LYS A 94 -7.37 2.93 -15.48
N SER A 95 -6.88 3.68 -14.50
CA SER A 95 -6.22 4.98 -14.70
C SER A 95 -4.82 4.86 -15.32
N GLY A 96 -4.26 3.65 -15.39
CA GLY A 96 -2.88 3.38 -15.76
C GLY A 96 -1.90 3.42 -14.57
N LEU A 97 -2.37 3.74 -13.35
CA LEU A 97 -1.56 3.63 -12.15
C LEU A 97 -1.23 2.15 -11.89
N VAL A 98 0.04 1.85 -11.61
CA VAL A 98 0.50 0.50 -11.28
C VAL A 98 1.05 0.47 -9.87
N GLU A 99 0.65 -0.53 -9.08
CA GLU A 99 1.23 -0.80 -7.76
C GLU A 99 1.95 -2.14 -7.79
N ILE A 100 3.15 -2.18 -7.24
CA ILE A 100 3.92 -3.41 -7.00
C ILE A 100 3.84 -3.71 -5.51
N LEU A 101 3.40 -4.92 -5.18
CA LEU A 101 3.24 -5.41 -3.83
C LEU A 101 4.24 -6.54 -3.58
N GLU A 102 5.03 -6.43 -2.53
CA GLU A 102 6.03 -7.45 -2.17
C GLU A 102 5.64 -8.17 -0.89
N LEU A 103 5.81 -9.49 -0.90
CA LEU A 103 5.49 -10.40 0.19
C LEU A 103 6.50 -10.26 1.34
N HIS A 104 6.01 -9.83 2.49
CA HIS A 104 6.74 -9.85 3.74
C HIS A 104 6.27 -11.02 4.60
N ILE A 105 7.23 -11.74 5.18
CA ILE A 105 6.99 -12.88 6.06
C ILE A 105 7.57 -12.55 7.44
N SER A 106 6.76 -12.71 8.48
CA SER A 106 7.23 -12.68 9.86
C SER A 106 6.55 -13.78 10.68
N GLY A 107 7.33 -14.76 11.12
CA GLY A 107 6.81 -16.00 11.69
C GLY A 107 5.80 -16.66 10.73
N ASN A 108 4.58 -16.90 11.21
CA ASN A 108 3.50 -17.49 10.41
C ASN A 108 2.65 -16.45 9.65
N LYS A 109 2.92 -15.15 9.83
CA LYS A 109 2.18 -14.09 9.14
C LYS A 109 2.82 -13.79 7.79
N ARG A 110 1.96 -13.65 6.78
CA ARG A 110 2.32 -13.33 5.39
C ARG A 110 1.44 -12.19 4.92
N MET A 111 2.05 -11.12 4.42
CA MET A 111 1.33 -9.98 3.87
C MET A 111 2.17 -9.37 2.76
N ALA A 112 1.58 -9.19 1.59
CA ALA A 112 2.18 -8.42 0.52
C ALA A 112 1.75 -6.96 0.66
N TRP A 113 2.70 -6.04 0.73
CA TRP A 113 2.46 -4.60 0.89
C TRP A 113 2.91 -3.86 -0.35
N ALA A 114 2.19 -2.81 -0.76
CA ALA A 114 2.67 -1.95 -1.83
C ALA A 114 4.02 -1.34 -1.46
N VAL A 115 5.03 -1.61 -2.28
CA VAL A 115 6.40 -1.10 -2.14
C VAL A 115 6.76 -0.10 -3.24
N LYS A 116 5.99 -0.07 -4.33
CA LYS A 116 6.20 0.86 -5.43
C LYS A 116 4.88 1.24 -6.08
N ILE A 117 4.69 2.52 -6.36
CA ILE A 117 3.53 3.04 -7.08
C ILE A 117 4.02 3.86 -8.26
N ILE A 118 3.57 3.51 -9.46
CA ILE A 118 4.04 4.03 -10.73
C ILE A 118 2.88 4.73 -11.43
N ALA A 119 3.08 5.99 -11.79
CA ALA A 119 2.14 6.78 -12.57
C ALA A 119 2.14 6.34 -14.05
N PRO A 120 1.07 6.65 -14.80
CA PRO A 120 1.04 6.43 -16.25
C PRO A 120 2.20 7.13 -17.01
N SER A 121 2.74 8.21 -16.44
CA SER A 121 3.91 8.93 -16.96
C SER A 121 5.23 8.17 -16.82
N GLY A 122 5.27 7.11 -16.01
CA GLY A 122 6.47 6.33 -15.67
C GLY A 122 7.17 6.78 -14.39
N HIS A 123 6.88 7.99 -13.89
CA HIS A 123 7.35 8.44 -12.59
C HIS A 123 6.74 7.61 -11.46
N SER A 124 7.48 7.45 -10.37
CA SER A 124 7.10 6.54 -9.31
C SER A 124 7.48 7.06 -7.93
N ILE A 125 6.92 6.41 -6.92
CA ILE A 125 7.32 6.52 -5.53
C ILE A 125 7.58 5.12 -4.98
N THR A 126 8.53 5.04 -4.06
CA THR A 126 8.90 3.84 -3.33
C THR A 126 8.42 3.95 -1.89
N LEU A 127 7.71 2.92 -1.42
CA LEU A 127 7.16 2.81 -0.09
C LEU A 127 8.02 1.82 0.70
N LYS A 128 8.71 2.31 1.73
CA LYS A 128 9.56 1.46 2.57
C LYS A 128 8.78 1.03 3.80
N HIS A 129 8.68 -0.28 4.01
CA HIS A 129 8.07 -0.86 5.22
C HIS A 129 9.14 -1.30 6.21
N LYS A 130 8.81 -1.25 7.50
CA LYS A 130 9.66 -1.76 8.60
C LYS A 130 8.84 -2.63 9.55
N LEU A 131 9.52 -3.56 10.21
CA LEU A 131 8.89 -4.39 11.23
C LEU A 131 8.49 -3.54 12.45
N PHE A 132 7.27 -3.76 12.94
CA PHE A 132 6.67 -3.18 14.12
C PHE A 132 6.13 -4.31 15.01
N LYS A 133 6.43 -4.28 16.31
CA LYS A 133 6.01 -5.29 17.31
C LYS A 133 6.10 -6.74 16.78
N SER A 134 7.33 -7.17 16.50
CA SER A 134 7.76 -8.54 16.12
C SER A 134 7.07 -9.24 14.94
N SER A 135 5.91 -8.78 14.47
CA SER A 135 5.08 -9.53 13.50
C SER A 135 4.20 -8.66 12.61
N THR A 136 4.16 -7.35 12.84
CA THR A 136 3.40 -6.39 12.03
C THR A 136 4.39 -5.57 11.21
N TYR A 137 3.99 -5.11 10.03
CA TYR A 137 4.79 -4.15 9.25
C TYR A 137 4.07 -2.81 9.27
N MET A 138 4.84 -1.74 9.34
CA MET A 138 4.36 -0.37 9.21
C MET A 138 5.16 0.35 8.12
N LEU A 139 4.51 1.28 7.43
CA LEU A 139 5.20 2.19 6.52
C LEU A 139 6.18 3.04 7.32
N ALA A 140 7.41 3.12 6.83
CA ALA A 140 8.49 3.89 7.43
C ALA A 140 8.73 5.19 6.67
N SER A 141 8.70 5.14 5.34
CA SER A 141 8.95 6.31 4.50
C SER A 141 8.39 6.14 3.10
N ILE A 142 8.23 7.29 2.41
CA ILE A 142 7.96 7.37 0.97
C ILE A 142 9.04 8.25 0.34
N THR A 143 9.62 7.77 -0.75
CA THR A 143 10.65 8.48 -1.52
C THR A 143 10.26 8.48 -3.00
N ASP A 144 10.51 9.55 -3.73
CA ASP A 144 10.30 9.59 -5.18
C ASP A 144 11.50 9.04 -5.98
N ASP A 145 11.41 9.04 -7.31
CA ASP A 145 12.47 8.52 -8.18
C ASP A 145 13.71 9.41 -8.24
N LEU A 146 13.60 10.66 -7.78
CA LEU A 146 14.71 11.60 -7.66
C LEU A 146 15.47 11.41 -6.34
N GLY A 147 15.00 10.51 -5.47
CA GLY A 147 15.56 10.27 -4.15
C GLY A 147 15.08 11.24 -3.08
N GLN A 148 14.09 12.09 -3.37
CA GLN A 148 13.52 12.99 -2.38
C GLN A 148 12.58 12.21 -1.46
N THR A 149 12.88 12.23 -0.16
CA THR A 149 11.95 11.70 0.85
C THR A 149 10.76 12.64 0.98
N LEU A 150 9.56 12.13 0.71
CA LEU A 150 8.30 12.87 0.74
C LEU A 150 7.59 12.71 2.08
N LEU A 151 7.74 11.53 2.70
CA LEU A 151 7.13 11.19 3.98
C LEU A 151 8.10 10.38 4.82
N GLU A 152 8.17 10.68 6.11
CA GLU A 152 8.75 9.81 7.13
C GLU A 152 7.76 9.58 8.27
N ILE A 153 7.69 8.33 8.74
CA ILE A 153 6.83 7.93 9.86
C ILE A 153 7.67 7.39 11.01
N ALA A 154 7.59 8.08 12.13
CA ALA A 154 8.18 7.67 13.40
C ALA A 154 7.09 7.26 14.40
N ARG A 155 7.34 6.16 15.11
CA ARG A 155 6.45 5.65 16.16
C ARG A 155 7.21 5.66 17.48
N SER A 156 6.69 6.41 18.45
CA SER A 156 7.03 6.29 19.88
C SER A 156 5.95 5.46 20.59
N ASP A 157 6.03 5.29 21.91
CA ASP A 157 4.96 4.62 22.66
C ASP A 157 3.65 5.43 22.64
N ASP A 158 3.76 6.76 22.80
CA ASP A 158 2.61 7.64 23.04
C ASP A 158 2.07 8.35 21.79
N PHE A 159 2.89 8.51 20.74
CA PHE A 159 2.47 9.21 19.53
C PHE A 159 3.03 8.61 18.24
N VAL A 160 2.45 9.04 17.14
CA VAL A 160 2.90 8.76 15.78
C VAL A 160 3.23 10.11 15.15
N GLU A 161 4.44 10.25 14.65
CA GLU A 161 4.89 11.45 13.96
C GLU A 161 4.92 11.19 12.44
N LEU A 162 4.27 12.06 11.68
CA LEU A 162 4.24 12.06 10.23
C LEU A 162 4.96 13.33 9.75
N LYS A 163 6.12 13.18 9.13
CA LYS A 163 6.90 14.29 8.56
C LYS A 163 6.68 14.35 7.06
N LEU A 164 5.91 15.34 6.62
CA LEU A 164 5.67 15.61 5.20
C LEU A 164 6.68 16.64 4.70
N ASN A 165 7.48 16.25 3.71
CA ASN A 165 8.44 17.14 3.05
C ASN A 165 7.80 17.66 1.76
N ARG A 166 7.86 18.98 1.55
CA ARG A 166 7.45 19.57 0.28
C ARG A 166 8.62 19.52 -0.70
N PRO A 167 8.38 19.24 -2.00
CA PRO A 167 9.40 19.49 -3.02
C PRO A 167 9.75 20.98 -3.01
N GLY A 168 11.05 21.26 -3.15
CA GLY A 168 11.62 22.62 -3.15
C GLY A 168 11.48 23.35 -4.47
#